data_AF-W6LHA9-F1
#
_entry.id   AF-W6LHA9-F1
#
_cell.length_a   1.000
_cell.length_b   1.000
_cell.length_c   1.000
_cell.angle_alpha   90.00
_cell.angle_beta   90.00
_cell.angle_gamma   90.00
#
_symmetry.space_group_name_H-M   'P 1'
#
loop_
_entity.id
_entity.type
_entity.pdbx_description
1 polymer ?
#
loop_
_entity_poly.entity_id
_entity_poly.type
_entity_poly.pdbx_seq_one_letter_code
_entity_poly.pdbx_strand_id
1 'polypeptide(L)'
;MSSLIISQRYNWMGYNGTESKEIDQVFVRSGDGAGIFDYWRRRSVLNDIKKRLHLIKGELNLIPEDELRAEREAARRCREANEAARRAKLNDDANRSQEEEARRLAQVEFERRMRAIMQRTAGISEAECNELLENLPHSRAEMVNAVNSFSTAARGLLVAHEAHYISYLDGSCHTSLDGLDQYNVKIRNQTKQALEELGMSLPQAEVYSTGALHDAKSVLKTAQQKLQAFFCQRDRTHAMRLRRADKDARGVPTTALTEEDGDEETLRQNVDDALVNMVTLREAYNERSAAFGQRMAALTINSN
;
A
#
# COMPACT_ATOMS: atom_id res chain seq x y z
N MET A 1 -32.77 7.84 -47.94
CA MET A 1 -31.37 7.76 -47.48
C MET A 1 -30.81 6.45 -47.99
N SER A 2 -29.99 6.50 -49.04
CA SER A 2 -29.29 5.36 -49.60
C SER A 2 -28.17 4.94 -48.63
N SER A 3 -28.38 3.87 -47.86
CA SER A 3 -27.29 3.23 -47.14
C SER A 3 -26.39 2.56 -48.17
N LEU A 4 -25.12 2.98 -48.20
CA LEU A 4 -24.07 2.27 -48.93
C LEU A 4 -23.94 0.87 -48.32
N ILE A 5 -24.58 -0.12 -48.96
CA ILE A 5 -24.31 -1.53 -48.68
C ILE A 5 -22.97 -1.82 -49.34
N ILE A 6 -21.90 -1.67 -48.57
CA ILE A 6 -20.57 -2.14 -48.97
C ILE A 6 -20.57 -3.65 -48.73
N SER A 7 -21.03 -4.41 -49.73
CA SER A 7 -20.90 -5.86 -49.74
C SER A 7 -19.45 -6.22 -50.07
N GLN A 8 -18.70 -6.70 -49.09
CA GLN A 8 -17.39 -7.29 -49.35
C GLN A 8 -17.54 -8.80 -49.53
N ARG A 9 -17.23 -9.26 -50.75
CA ARG A 9 -17.10 -10.69 -51.06
C ARG A 9 -15.70 -11.13 -50.66
N TYR A 10 -15.61 -11.98 -49.65
CA TYR A 10 -14.37 -12.68 -49.34
C TYR A 10 -14.36 -14.01 -50.07
N ASN A 11 -13.44 -14.13 -51.03
CA ASN A 11 -13.22 -15.35 -51.80
C ASN A 11 -12.19 -16.18 -51.02
N TRP A 12 -12.65 -17.08 -50.15
CA TRP A 12 -11.76 -18.05 -49.52
C TRP A 12 -11.75 -19.35 -50.32
N MET A 13 -10.64 -19.51 -51.05
CA MET A 13 -10.10 -20.72 -51.65
C MET A 13 -10.64 -21.12 -53.03
N GLY A 14 -9.70 -21.40 -53.93
CA GLY A 14 -9.96 -21.74 -55.31
C GLY A 14 -10.48 -23.16 -55.52
N TYR A 15 -11.11 -23.29 -56.69
CA TYR A 15 -11.48 -24.47 -57.47
C TYR A 15 -12.78 -25.21 -57.11
N ASN A 16 -13.70 -25.14 -58.09
CA ASN A 16 -15.03 -25.74 -58.22
C ASN A 16 -16.09 -25.28 -57.22
N GLY A 17 -16.63 -24.09 -57.50
CA GLY A 17 -17.70 -23.48 -56.73
C GLY A 17 -18.97 -24.32 -56.62
N THR A 18 -19.55 -24.28 -55.43
CA THR A 18 -20.92 -23.81 -55.14
C THR A 18 -21.09 -23.85 -53.64
N GLU A 19 -21.19 -22.67 -53.01
CA GLU A 19 -22.07 -22.32 -51.88
C GLU A 19 -21.58 -21.00 -51.27
N SER A 20 -22.28 -19.92 -51.59
CA SER A 20 -22.11 -18.63 -50.91
C SER A 20 -23.06 -18.62 -49.73
N LYS A 21 -22.56 -18.43 -48.50
CA LYS A 21 -23.42 -18.15 -47.36
C LYS A 21 -23.28 -16.68 -47.00
N GLU A 22 -24.36 -15.92 -47.15
CA GLU A 22 -24.44 -14.56 -46.62
C GLU A 22 -24.49 -14.64 -45.09
N ILE A 23 -23.53 -14.02 -44.43
CA ILE A 23 -23.56 -13.82 -42.98
C ILE A 23 -24.03 -12.40 -42.73
N ASP A 24 -25.17 -12.28 -42.06
CA ASP A 24 -25.67 -11.01 -41.56
C ASP A 24 -24.69 -10.41 -40.53
N GLN A 25 -24.28 -9.16 -40.77
CA GLN A 25 -23.36 -8.40 -39.89
C GLN A 25 -23.89 -8.15 -38.47
N VAL A 26 -25.10 -8.63 -38.12
CA VAL A 26 -25.62 -8.57 -36.74
C VAL A 26 -24.75 -9.36 -35.76
N PHE A 27 -24.02 -10.39 -36.21
CA PHE A 27 -23.10 -11.14 -35.36
C PHE A 27 -21.71 -10.53 -35.21
N VAL A 28 -21.42 -9.43 -35.93
CA VAL A 28 -20.09 -8.80 -35.93
C VAL A 28 -20.24 -7.28 -35.83
N ARG A 29 -20.75 -6.80 -34.69
CA ARG A 29 -20.45 -5.44 -34.22
C ARG A 29 -20.05 -5.43 -32.76
N SER A 30 -18.74 -5.27 -32.57
CA SER A 30 -18.10 -4.28 -31.71
C SER A 30 -18.90 -3.79 -30.49
N GLY A 31 -18.59 -4.37 -29.34
CA GLY A 31 -18.81 -3.81 -28.01
C GLY A 31 -17.70 -4.31 -27.09
N ASP A 32 -17.24 -3.43 -26.19
CA ASP A 32 -16.10 -3.57 -25.27
C ASP A 32 -16.38 -4.59 -24.14
N GLY A 33 -16.77 -5.80 -24.52
CA GLY A 33 -17.41 -6.79 -23.66
C GLY A 33 -16.92 -8.22 -23.88
N ALA A 34 -15.70 -8.41 -24.38
CA ALA A 34 -15.04 -9.73 -24.28
C ALA A 34 -14.54 -9.91 -22.84
N GLY A 35 -15.46 -10.18 -21.92
CA GLY A 35 -15.15 -10.41 -20.52
C GLY A 35 -14.10 -11.52 -20.36
N ILE A 36 -13.38 -11.49 -19.23
CA ILE A 36 -12.34 -12.47 -18.85
C ILE A 36 -12.80 -13.92 -19.10
N PHE A 37 -14.09 -14.21 -18.93
CA PHE A 37 -14.70 -15.52 -19.19
C PHE A 37 -14.57 -16.00 -20.64
N ASP A 38 -14.76 -15.13 -21.63
CA ASP A 38 -14.63 -15.48 -23.07
C ASP A 38 -13.18 -15.65 -23.50
N TYR A 39 -12.25 -14.99 -22.82
CA TYR A 39 -10.82 -15.22 -22.97
C TYR A 39 -10.43 -16.62 -22.47
N TRP A 40 -10.88 -17.00 -21.25
CA TRP A 40 -10.62 -18.34 -20.70
C TRP A 40 -11.25 -19.44 -21.53
N ARG A 41 -12.47 -19.25 -22.04
CA ARG A 41 -13.15 -20.23 -22.89
C ARG A 41 -12.41 -20.43 -24.21
N ARG A 42 -11.99 -19.36 -24.90
CA ARG A 42 -11.18 -19.44 -26.13
C ARG A 42 -9.84 -20.13 -25.89
N ARG A 43 -9.18 -19.81 -24.77
CA ARG A 43 -7.90 -20.42 -24.40
C ARG A 43 -8.03 -21.90 -24.05
N SER A 44 -9.13 -22.29 -23.40
CA SER A 44 -9.47 -23.69 -23.13
C SER A 44 -9.64 -24.49 -24.43
N VAL A 45 -10.45 -23.99 -25.37
CA VAL A 45 -10.66 -24.64 -26.67
C VAL A 45 -9.37 -24.74 -27.48
N LEU A 46 -8.55 -23.69 -27.51
CA LEU A 46 -7.24 -23.72 -28.17
C LEU A 46 -6.29 -24.75 -27.55
N ASN A 47 -6.28 -24.88 -26.22
CA ASN A 47 -5.47 -25.88 -25.53
C ASN A 47 -5.96 -27.30 -25.83
N ASP A 48 -7.26 -27.52 -25.91
CA ASP A 48 -7.82 -28.83 -26.27
C ASP A 48 -7.49 -29.22 -27.71
N ILE A 49 -7.56 -28.27 -28.65
CA ILE A 49 -7.13 -28.49 -30.05
C ILE A 49 -5.63 -28.81 -30.10
N LYS A 50 -4.79 -28.06 -29.38
CA LYS A 50 -3.34 -28.32 -29.31
C LYS A 50 -3.03 -29.71 -28.73
N LYS A 51 -3.71 -30.11 -27.66
CA LYS A 51 -3.58 -31.46 -27.07
C LYS A 51 -3.96 -32.55 -28.05
N ARG A 52 -5.11 -32.41 -28.73
CA ARG A 52 -5.55 -33.39 -29.74
C ARG A 52 -4.59 -33.49 -30.92
N LEU A 53 -4.13 -32.36 -31.44
CA LEU A 53 -3.12 -32.33 -32.50
C LEU A 53 -1.80 -32.98 -32.06
N HIS A 54 -1.39 -32.78 -30.81
CA HIS A 54 -0.19 -33.40 -30.27
C HIS A 54 -0.35 -34.92 -30.13
N LEU A 55 -1.50 -35.42 -29.67
CA LEU A 55 -1.81 -36.85 -29.63
C LEU A 55 -1.78 -37.49 -31.02
N ILE A 56 -2.43 -36.85 -32.01
CA ILE A 56 -2.41 -37.30 -33.40
C ILE A 56 -1.00 -37.30 -33.97
N LYS A 57 -0.19 -36.26 -33.69
CA LYS A 57 1.22 -36.22 -34.09
C LYS A 57 2.04 -37.35 -33.46
N GLY A 58 1.75 -37.70 -32.21
CA GLY A 58 2.37 -38.82 -31.51
C GLY A 58 2.00 -40.17 -32.12
N GLU A 59 0.72 -40.40 -32.41
CA GLU A 59 0.22 -41.61 -33.08
C GLU A 59 0.80 -41.79 -34.49
N LEU A 60 1.07 -40.69 -35.18
CA LEU A 60 1.69 -40.67 -36.52
C LEU A 60 3.23 -40.68 -36.48
N ASN A 61 3.85 -40.74 -35.30
CA ASN A 61 5.32 -40.63 -35.11
C ASN A 61 5.95 -39.39 -35.78
N LEU A 62 5.19 -38.28 -35.86
CA LEU A 62 5.64 -37.03 -36.47
C LEU A 62 6.29 -36.06 -35.47
N ILE A 63 6.50 -36.49 -34.22
CA ILE A 63 7.13 -35.67 -33.19
C ILE A 63 8.64 -35.94 -33.21
N PRO A 64 9.48 -34.92 -33.50
CA PRO A 64 10.93 -35.03 -33.41
C PRO A 64 11.37 -35.46 -32.00
N GLU A 65 12.39 -36.32 -31.92
CA GLU A 65 12.89 -36.85 -30.64
C GLU A 65 13.43 -35.77 -29.69
N ASP A 66 13.85 -34.62 -30.23
CA ASP A 66 14.27 -33.45 -29.48
C ASP A 66 13.09 -32.70 -28.84
N GLU A 67 11.93 -32.64 -29.48
CA GLU A 67 10.69 -32.09 -28.89
C GLU A 67 10.19 -32.98 -27.74
N LEU A 68 10.29 -34.30 -27.91
CA LEU A 68 9.91 -35.28 -26.88
C LEU A 68 10.81 -35.17 -25.63
N ARG A 69 12.11 -34.89 -25.81
CA ARG A 69 13.05 -34.64 -24.72
C ARG A 69 12.76 -33.31 -24.02
N ALA A 70 12.52 -32.24 -24.77
CA ALA A 70 12.16 -30.93 -24.23
C ALA A 70 10.86 -30.98 -23.41
N GLU A 71 9.85 -31.74 -23.85
CA GLU A 71 8.59 -31.91 -23.13
C GLU A 71 8.76 -32.70 -21.83
N ARG A 72 9.59 -33.75 -21.83
CA ARG A 72 9.91 -34.51 -20.61
C ARG A 72 10.66 -33.65 -19.58
N GLU A 73 11.58 -32.80 -20.03
CA GLU A 73 12.27 -31.85 -19.14
C GLU A 73 11.33 -30.75 -18.63
N ALA A 74 10.47 -30.20 -19.48
CA ALA A 74 9.48 -29.21 -19.07
C ALA A 74 8.45 -29.78 -18.07
N ALA A 75 7.98 -31.01 -18.31
CA ALA A 75 7.10 -31.72 -17.39
C ALA A 75 7.78 -31.99 -16.04
N ARG A 76 9.07 -32.34 -16.05
CA ARG A 76 9.86 -32.51 -14.84
C ARG A 76 10.01 -31.20 -14.06
N ARG A 77 10.40 -30.10 -14.72
CA ARG A 77 10.50 -28.76 -14.10
C ARG A 77 9.16 -28.28 -13.53
N CYS A 78 8.06 -28.54 -14.23
CA CYS A 78 6.72 -28.19 -13.75
C CYS A 78 6.31 -28.99 -12.50
N ARG A 79 6.66 -30.29 -12.44
CA ARG A 79 6.44 -31.10 -11.23
C ARG A 79 7.28 -30.63 -10.06
N GLU A 80 8.56 -30.36 -10.28
CA GLU A 80 9.47 -29.85 -9.25
C GLU A 80 9.02 -28.48 -8.72
N ALA A 81 8.56 -27.56 -9.60
CA ALA A 81 8.01 -26.27 -9.22
C ALA A 81 6.70 -26.38 -8.41
N ASN A 82 5.80 -27.29 -8.81
CA ASN A 82 4.55 -27.53 -8.08
C ASN A 82 4.79 -28.17 -6.71
N GLU A 83 5.75 -29.08 -6.59
CA GLU A 83 6.16 -29.65 -5.30
C GLU A 83 6.82 -28.61 -4.40
N ALA A 84 7.68 -27.75 -4.95
CA ALA A 84 8.29 -26.63 -4.21
C ALA A 84 7.23 -25.64 -3.72
N ALA A 85 6.26 -25.27 -4.56
CA ALA A 85 5.15 -24.39 -4.18
C ALA A 85 4.28 -25.02 -3.08
N ARG A 86 4.02 -26.34 -3.17
CA ARG A 86 3.26 -27.06 -2.13
C ARG A 86 4.01 -27.11 -0.81
N ARG A 87 5.34 -27.31 -0.83
CA ARG A 87 6.18 -27.25 0.37
C ARG A 87 6.24 -25.86 0.99
N ALA A 88 6.37 -24.82 0.15
CA ALA A 88 6.35 -23.43 0.61
C ALA A 88 5.03 -23.08 1.29
N LYS A 89 3.90 -23.50 0.71
CA LYS A 89 2.57 -23.28 1.29
C LYS A 89 2.39 -24.01 2.63
N LEU A 90 2.83 -25.28 2.73
CA LEU A 90 2.79 -26.04 3.98
C LEU A 90 3.64 -25.40 5.09
N ASN A 91 4.81 -24.86 4.74
CA ASN A 91 5.66 -24.15 5.70
C ASN A 91 5.05 -22.81 6.14
N ASP A 92 4.44 -22.06 5.22
CA ASP A 92 3.76 -20.80 5.53
C ASP A 92 2.53 -21.05 6.44
N ASP A 93 1.73 -22.07 6.13
CA ASP A 93 0.59 -22.47 6.97
C ASP A 93 1.04 -22.95 8.37
N ALA A 94 2.16 -23.68 8.46
CA ALA A 94 2.75 -24.10 9.74
C ALA A 94 3.27 -22.90 10.56
N ASN A 95 3.94 -21.94 9.92
CA ASN A 95 4.43 -20.73 10.57
C ASN A 95 3.28 -19.86 11.07
N ARG A 96 2.22 -19.68 10.27
CA ARG A 96 1.01 -18.95 10.69
C ARG A 96 0.33 -19.61 11.88
N SER A 97 0.22 -20.94 11.89
CA SER A 97 -0.34 -21.68 13.02
C SER A 97 0.49 -21.49 14.30
N GLN A 98 1.82 -21.54 14.19
CA GLN A 98 2.71 -21.30 15.33
C GLN A 98 2.63 -19.86 15.85
N GLU A 99 2.53 -18.87 14.95
CA GLU A 99 2.32 -17.47 15.35
C GLU A 99 0.96 -17.24 16.02
N GLU A 100 -0.11 -17.86 15.52
CA GLU A 100 -1.44 -17.78 16.14
C GLU A 100 -1.47 -18.42 17.52
N GLU A 101 -0.84 -19.59 17.70
CA GLU A 101 -0.71 -20.25 19.00
C GLU A 101 0.13 -19.42 19.98
N ALA A 102 1.24 -18.85 19.53
CA ALA A 102 2.07 -17.95 20.34
C ALA A 102 1.29 -16.69 20.77
N ARG A 103 0.47 -16.12 19.87
CA ARG A 103 -0.42 -14.99 20.19
C ARG A 103 -1.48 -15.38 21.21
N ARG A 104 -2.11 -16.55 21.06
CA ARG A 104 -3.11 -17.05 22.03
C ARG A 104 -2.50 -17.28 23.40
N LEU A 105 -1.32 -17.89 23.48
CA LEU A 105 -0.61 -18.11 24.74
C LEU A 105 -0.24 -16.78 25.41
N ALA A 106 0.30 -15.82 24.64
CA ALA A 106 0.61 -14.49 25.15
C ALA A 106 -0.65 -13.75 25.66
N GLN A 107 -1.77 -13.89 24.97
CA GLN A 107 -3.05 -13.30 25.37
C GLN A 107 -3.59 -13.94 26.65
N VAL A 108 -3.51 -15.28 26.78
CA VAL A 108 -3.91 -16.00 28.00
C VAL A 108 -3.02 -15.62 29.19
N GLU A 109 -1.70 -15.50 28.99
CA GLU A 109 -0.79 -15.03 30.04
C GLU A 109 -1.06 -13.59 30.46
N PHE A 110 -1.33 -12.71 29.48
CA PHE A 110 -1.70 -11.32 29.74
C PHE A 110 -3.02 -11.23 30.52
N GLU A 111 -4.05 -11.96 30.11
CA GLU A 111 -5.33 -12.02 30.81
C GLU A 111 -5.18 -12.60 32.22
N ARG A 112 -4.34 -13.62 32.40
CA ARG A 112 -4.05 -14.19 33.72
C ARG A 112 -3.36 -13.18 34.63
N ARG A 113 -2.39 -12.43 34.12
CA ARG A 113 -1.72 -11.34 34.86
C ARG A 113 -2.69 -10.20 35.18
N MET A 114 -3.48 -9.75 34.21
CA MET A 114 -4.48 -8.71 34.39
C MET A 114 -5.57 -9.12 35.38
N ARG A 115 -6.03 -10.37 35.35
CA ARG A 115 -7.00 -10.90 36.31
C ARG A 115 -6.39 -10.99 37.72
N ALA A 116 -5.13 -11.39 37.85
CA ALA A 116 -4.43 -11.38 39.13
C ALA A 116 -4.24 -9.95 39.67
N ILE A 117 -3.97 -8.98 38.79
CA ILE A 117 -3.90 -7.55 39.15
C ILE A 117 -5.28 -7.05 39.57
N MET A 118 -6.32 -7.27 38.76
CA MET A 118 -7.71 -6.87 39.05
C MET A 118 -8.26 -7.49 40.34
N GLN A 119 -7.89 -8.74 40.66
CA GLN A 119 -8.24 -9.37 41.93
C GLN A 119 -7.47 -8.74 43.11
N ARG A 120 -6.25 -8.25 42.88
CA ARG A 120 -5.42 -7.55 43.87
C ARG A 120 -5.79 -6.08 44.03
N THR A 121 -6.38 -5.47 43.00
CA THR A 121 -6.84 -4.08 42.95
C THR A 121 -8.36 -3.93 43.10
N ALA A 122 -9.08 -5.03 43.35
CA ALA A 122 -10.50 -4.99 43.69
C ALA A 122 -10.68 -4.23 45.02
N GLY A 123 -11.12 -2.97 44.93
CA GLY A 123 -11.25 -2.05 46.07
C GLY A 123 -10.20 -0.94 46.13
N ILE A 124 -9.29 -0.87 45.16
CA ILE A 124 -8.25 0.15 45.04
C ILE A 124 -8.74 1.23 44.05
N SER A 125 -8.55 2.51 44.40
CA SER A 125 -8.96 3.62 43.54
C SER A 125 -8.17 3.68 42.23
N GLU A 126 -8.72 4.30 41.19
CA GLU A 126 -8.04 4.45 39.88
C GLU A 126 -6.65 5.12 40.00
N ALA A 127 -6.50 6.03 40.97
CA ALA A 127 -5.24 6.70 41.26
C ALA A 127 -4.16 5.74 41.81
N GLU A 128 -4.54 4.87 42.75
CA GLU A 128 -3.63 3.86 43.32
C GLU A 128 -3.33 2.73 42.30
N CYS A 129 -4.26 2.45 41.38
CA CYS A 129 -4.05 1.51 40.28
C CYS A 129 -3.00 2.04 39.28
N ASN A 130 -3.08 3.33 38.95
CA ASN A 130 -2.08 4.00 38.11
C ASN A 130 -0.71 4.06 38.80
N GLU A 131 -0.67 4.34 40.10
CA GLU A 131 0.56 4.34 40.89
C GLU A 131 1.23 2.94 40.95
N LEU A 132 0.45 1.87 41.03
CA LEU A 132 0.97 0.49 40.96
C LEU A 132 1.50 0.12 39.57
N LEU A 133 0.88 0.64 38.51
CA LEU A 133 1.34 0.45 37.12
C LEU A 133 2.61 1.24 36.82
N GLU A 134 2.75 2.46 37.35
CA GLU A 134 3.96 3.28 37.22
C GLU A 134 5.16 2.69 37.97
N ASN A 135 4.92 1.98 39.07
CA ASN A 135 5.97 1.37 39.91
C ASN A 135 6.32 -0.08 39.53
N LEU A 136 5.71 -0.65 38.49
CA LEU A 136 6.06 -1.98 38.01
C LEU A 136 7.45 -1.95 37.35
N PRO A 137 8.42 -2.74 37.83
CA PRO A 137 9.77 -2.75 37.25
C PRO A 137 9.71 -3.38 35.86
N HIS A 138 9.67 -2.53 34.83
CA HIS A 138 9.81 -2.97 33.44
C HIS A 138 11.29 -3.14 33.10
N SER A 139 11.66 -4.27 32.51
CA SER A 139 13.00 -4.41 31.97
C SER A 139 13.17 -3.51 30.75
N ARG A 140 14.39 -3.01 30.52
CA ARG A 140 14.71 -2.20 29.33
C ARG A 140 14.38 -2.96 28.03
N ALA A 141 14.56 -4.28 28.02
CA ALA A 141 14.24 -5.13 26.88
C ALA A 141 12.73 -5.18 26.60
N GLU A 142 11.89 -5.32 27.62
CA GLU A 142 10.42 -5.30 27.47
C GLU A 142 9.93 -3.94 26.99
N MET A 143 10.46 -2.84 27.53
CA MET A 143 10.11 -1.50 27.06
C MET A 143 10.50 -1.30 25.60
N VAL A 144 11.72 -1.69 25.21
CA VAL A 144 12.15 -1.60 23.80
C VAL A 144 11.28 -2.46 22.90
N ASN A 145 10.95 -3.69 23.30
CA ASN A 145 10.09 -4.57 22.51
C ASN A 145 8.66 -4.02 22.37
N ALA A 146 8.08 -3.52 23.45
CA ALA A 146 6.76 -2.88 23.43
C ALA A 146 6.74 -1.65 22.53
N VAL A 147 7.75 -0.77 22.63
CA VAL A 147 7.90 0.42 21.78
C VAL A 147 8.05 0.02 20.32
N ASN A 148 8.86 -1.00 20.00
CA ASN A 148 9.05 -1.48 18.63
C ASN A 148 7.77 -2.08 18.06
N SER A 149 7.08 -2.91 18.85
CA SER A 149 5.83 -3.56 18.44
C SER A 149 4.73 -2.54 18.20
N PHE A 150 4.56 -1.60 19.12
CA PHE A 150 3.64 -0.47 18.98
C PHE A 150 3.99 0.40 17.77
N SER A 151 5.26 0.76 17.60
CA SER A 151 5.70 1.59 16.47
C SER A 151 5.43 0.90 15.13
N THR A 152 5.62 -0.42 15.06
CA THR A 152 5.35 -1.21 13.85
C THR A 152 3.87 -1.25 13.54
N ALA A 153 3.02 -1.54 14.54
CA ALA A 153 1.58 -1.54 14.39
C ALA A 153 1.04 -0.14 14.01
N ALA A 154 1.53 0.91 14.65
CA ALA A 154 1.16 2.29 14.36
C ALA A 154 1.57 2.70 12.94
N ARG A 155 2.75 2.32 12.47
CA ARG A 155 3.16 2.53 11.07
C ARG A 155 2.25 1.80 10.09
N GLY A 156 1.91 0.54 10.38
CA GLY A 156 0.98 -0.23 9.56
C GLY A 156 -0.40 0.43 9.46
N LEU A 157 -0.91 0.93 10.58
CA LEU A 157 -2.17 1.68 10.62
C LEU A 157 -2.10 2.99 9.84
N LEU A 158 -1.02 3.76 10.00
CA LEU A 158 -0.81 4.99 9.22
C LEU A 158 -0.73 4.73 7.72
N VAL A 159 -0.08 3.64 7.30
CA VAL A 159 -0.05 3.23 5.89
C VAL A 159 -1.45 2.85 5.41
N ALA A 160 -2.21 2.09 6.18
CA ALA A 160 -3.58 1.70 5.85
C ALA A 160 -4.55 2.90 5.74
N HIS A 161 -4.29 3.97 6.49
CA HIS A 161 -5.04 5.23 6.43
C HIS A 161 -4.42 6.28 5.48
N GLU A 162 -3.50 5.87 4.59
CA GLU A 162 -2.84 6.74 3.61
C GLU A 162 -2.12 7.96 4.23
N ALA A 163 -1.81 7.88 5.53
CA ALA A 163 -1.11 8.91 6.30
C ALA A 163 0.42 8.72 6.21
N HIS A 164 0.92 8.59 4.99
CA HIS A 164 2.33 8.42 4.68
C HIS A 164 2.75 9.32 3.50
N TYR A 165 4.05 9.43 3.27
CA TYR A 165 4.65 10.18 2.17
C TYR A 165 5.50 9.26 1.32
N ILE A 166 5.45 9.43 0.00
CA ILE A 166 6.17 8.55 -0.92
C ILE A 166 7.43 9.25 -1.44
N SER A 167 8.55 8.55 -1.38
CA SER A 167 9.79 8.97 -2.03
C SER A 167 9.64 8.87 -3.54
N TYR A 168 9.92 9.96 -4.26
CA TYR A 168 9.92 9.94 -5.71
C TYR A 168 11.12 9.18 -6.28
N LEU A 169 12.21 9.01 -5.53
CA LEU A 169 13.43 8.37 -6.03
C LEU A 169 13.27 6.86 -6.22
N ASP A 170 12.59 6.20 -5.28
CA ASP A 170 12.50 4.74 -5.20
C ASP A 170 11.09 4.22 -4.87
N GLY A 171 10.14 5.11 -4.61
CA GLY A 171 8.77 4.75 -4.24
C GLY A 171 8.60 4.30 -2.78
N SER A 172 9.61 4.44 -1.91
CA SER A 172 9.50 4.04 -0.51
C SER A 172 8.53 4.91 0.29
N CYS A 173 7.84 4.30 1.26
CA CYS A 173 6.87 4.99 2.13
C CYS A 173 7.51 5.47 3.43
N HIS A 174 7.25 6.73 3.79
CA HIS A 174 7.79 7.42 4.96
C HIS A 174 6.65 7.96 5.82
N THR A 175 6.72 7.79 7.15
CA THR A 175 5.65 8.25 8.05
C THR A 175 5.81 9.70 8.52
N SER A 176 6.89 10.38 8.12
CA SER A 176 7.15 11.78 8.47
C SER A 176 7.77 12.54 7.31
N LEU A 177 7.37 13.81 7.14
CA LEU A 177 7.96 14.72 6.13
C LEU A 177 9.46 14.90 6.34
N ASP A 178 9.88 15.12 7.58
CA ASP A 178 11.31 15.31 7.89
C ASP A 178 12.14 14.06 7.54
N GLY A 179 11.59 12.87 7.80
CA GLY A 179 12.21 11.60 7.41
C GLY A 179 12.29 11.42 5.89
N LEU A 180 11.23 11.80 5.16
CA LEU A 180 11.20 11.78 3.70
C LEU A 180 12.27 12.71 3.12
N ASP A 181 12.39 13.93 3.62
CA ASP A 181 13.37 14.91 3.11
C ASP A 181 14.81 14.42 3.32
N GLN A 182 15.12 13.94 4.53
CA GLN A 182 16.43 13.37 4.84
C GLN A 182 16.75 12.17 3.94
N TYR A 183 15.76 11.31 3.72
CA TYR A 183 15.90 10.14 2.87
C TYR A 183 16.18 10.53 1.41
N ASN A 184 15.37 11.44 0.86
CA ASN A 184 15.52 11.94 -0.50
C ASN A 184 16.90 12.57 -0.70
N VAL A 185 17.36 13.41 0.21
CA VAL A 185 18.71 14.02 0.14
C VAL A 185 19.80 12.95 0.18
N LYS A 186 19.69 11.97 1.08
CA LYS A 186 20.70 10.93 1.28
C LYS A 186 20.89 10.06 0.03
N ILE A 187 19.79 9.67 -0.62
CA ILE A 187 19.83 8.69 -1.70
C ILE A 187 19.95 9.36 -3.08
N ARG A 188 19.61 10.65 -3.21
CA ARG A 188 19.65 11.39 -4.48
C ARG A 188 20.94 11.21 -5.29
N ASN A 189 22.10 11.30 -4.65
CA ASN A 189 23.38 11.16 -5.35
C ASN A 189 23.60 9.73 -5.87
N GLN A 190 23.20 8.73 -5.09
CA GLN A 190 23.30 7.32 -5.48
C GLN A 190 22.34 7.01 -6.64
N THR A 191 21.09 7.49 -6.56
CA THR A 191 20.12 7.34 -7.66
C THR A 191 20.58 8.07 -8.92
N LYS A 192 21.18 9.25 -8.78
CA LYS A 192 21.71 10.02 -9.91
C LYS A 192 22.81 9.25 -10.65
N GLN A 193 23.77 8.67 -9.92
CA GLN A 193 24.84 7.86 -10.52
C GLN A 193 24.29 6.63 -11.24
N ALA A 194 23.38 5.88 -10.59
CA ALA A 194 22.76 4.70 -11.20
C ALA A 194 21.95 5.04 -12.47
N LEU A 195 21.33 6.22 -12.52
CA LEU A 195 20.60 6.69 -13.69
C LEU A 195 21.50 7.17 -14.83
N GLU A 196 22.62 7.81 -14.51
CA GLU A 196 23.63 8.23 -15.49
C GLU A 196 24.23 7.02 -16.22
N GLU A 197 24.46 5.90 -15.51
CA GLU A 197 24.90 4.63 -16.09
C GLU A 197 23.87 4.04 -17.07
N LEU A 198 22.58 4.31 -16.84
CA LEU A 198 21.47 3.92 -17.71
C LEU A 198 21.14 4.96 -18.81
N GLY A 199 21.93 6.05 -18.90
CA GLY A 199 21.72 7.12 -19.88
C GLY A 199 20.50 8.00 -19.64
N MET A 200 19.98 8.04 -18.41
CA MET A 200 18.79 8.81 -18.04
C MET A 200 19.13 9.93 -17.04
N SER A 201 18.38 11.02 -17.09
CA SER A 201 18.55 12.17 -16.18
C SER A 201 17.52 12.16 -15.05
N LEU A 202 17.98 12.32 -13.81
CA LEU A 202 17.09 12.51 -12.66
C LEU A 202 16.38 13.89 -12.74
N PRO A 203 15.06 13.98 -12.46
CA PRO A 203 14.36 15.25 -12.41
C PRO A 203 14.94 16.19 -11.34
N GLN A 204 14.75 17.49 -11.56
CA GLN A 204 15.13 18.52 -10.60
C GLN A 204 14.38 18.32 -9.28
N ALA A 205 15.07 18.53 -8.15
CA ALA A 205 14.51 18.34 -6.81
C ALA A 205 13.28 19.21 -6.57
N GLU A 206 13.27 20.40 -7.17
CA GLU A 206 12.24 21.43 -7.03
C GLU A 206 10.86 20.94 -7.50
N VAL A 207 10.81 20.06 -8.49
CA VAL A 207 9.55 19.46 -9.00
C VAL A 207 8.86 18.62 -7.92
N TYR A 208 9.64 18.03 -7.01
CA TYR A 208 9.17 17.19 -5.90
C TYR A 208 9.44 17.88 -4.55
N SER A 209 9.35 19.21 -4.51
CA SER A 209 9.52 19.98 -3.28
C SER A 209 8.43 19.66 -2.25
N THR A 210 8.85 19.46 -1.00
CA THR A 210 7.98 19.26 0.16
C THR A 210 7.63 20.57 0.88
N GLY A 211 8.08 21.72 0.37
CA GLY A 211 7.87 23.04 1.01
C GLY A 211 6.41 23.34 1.32
N ALA A 212 5.52 23.19 0.33
CA ALA A 212 4.09 23.42 0.52
C ALA A 212 3.45 22.47 1.56
N LEU A 213 3.99 21.26 1.72
CA LEU A 213 3.53 20.31 2.74
C LEU A 213 3.99 20.72 4.14
N HIS A 214 5.20 21.25 4.27
CA HIS A 214 5.68 21.84 5.53
C HIS A 214 4.86 23.05 5.93
N ASP A 215 4.55 23.94 4.98
CA ASP A 215 3.71 25.11 5.23
C ASP A 215 2.30 24.70 5.68
N ALA A 216 1.66 23.78 4.96
CA ALA A 216 0.33 23.27 5.33
C ALA A 216 0.31 22.56 6.69
N LYS A 217 1.35 21.77 7.00
CA LYS A 217 1.51 21.14 8.32
C LYS A 217 1.71 22.18 9.43
N SER A 218 2.43 23.26 9.15
CA SER A 218 2.60 24.38 10.08
C SER A 218 1.27 25.07 10.35
N VAL A 219 0.50 25.38 9.30
CA VAL A 219 -0.85 25.99 9.42
C VAL A 219 -1.79 25.12 10.25
N LEU A 220 -1.85 23.81 9.97
CA LEU A 220 -2.66 22.87 10.75
C LEU A 220 -2.24 22.84 12.22
N LYS A 221 -0.93 22.80 12.50
CA LYS A 221 -0.40 22.81 13.86
C LYS A 221 -0.82 24.10 14.60
N THR A 222 -0.70 25.25 13.95
CA THR A 222 -1.11 26.53 14.53
C THR A 222 -2.61 26.58 14.79
N ALA A 223 -3.45 26.12 13.85
CA ALA A 223 -4.90 26.06 14.04
C ALA A 223 -5.29 25.17 15.24
N GLN A 224 -4.67 23.99 15.36
CA GLN A 224 -4.87 23.09 16.50
C GLN A 224 -4.43 23.72 17.83
N GLN A 225 -3.30 24.42 17.84
CA GLN A 225 -2.81 25.11 19.03
C GLN A 225 -3.73 26.25 19.45
N LYS A 226 -4.32 27.00 18.51
CA LYS A 226 -5.32 28.03 18.80
C LYS A 226 -6.60 27.45 19.39
N LEU A 227 -7.12 26.35 18.81
CA LEU A 227 -8.28 25.63 19.38
C LEU A 227 -7.99 25.11 20.80
N GLN A 228 -6.80 24.55 21.02
CA GLN A 228 -6.36 24.11 22.35
C GLN A 228 -6.25 25.27 23.34
N ALA A 229 -5.73 26.43 22.90
CA ALA A 229 -5.67 27.62 23.72
C ALA A 229 -7.06 28.09 24.14
N PHE A 230 -8.06 27.99 23.25
CA PHE A 230 -9.45 28.33 23.53
C PHE A 230 -10.04 27.46 24.63
N PHE A 231 -9.85 26.14 24.52
CA PHE A 231 -10.29 25.22 25.57
C PHE A 231 -9.61 25.47 26.91
N CYS A 232 -8.34 25.89 26.94
CA CYS A 232 -7.65 26.23 28.18
C CYS A 232 -8.16 27.52 28.84
N GLN A 233 -8.66 28.47 28.06
CA GLN A 233 -9.33 29.67 28.60
C GLN A 233 -10.68 29.33 29.22
N ARG A 234 -11.43 28.41 28.60
CA ARG A 234 -12.75 27.97 29.07
C ARG A 234 -12.68 26.98 30.24
N ASP A 235 -11.69 26.10 30.24
CA ASP A 235 -11.46 25.09 31.27
C ASP A 235 -9.98 25.02 31.64
N ARG A 236 -9.66 25.49 32.86
CA ARG A 236 -8.29 25.48 33.38
C ARG A 236 -7.73 24.06 33.55
N THR A 237 -8.56 23.03 33.71
CA THR A 237 -8.10 21.63 33.80
C THR A 237 -7.63 21.10 32.45
N HIS A 238 -8.12 21.68 31.35
CA HIS A 238 -7.67 21.34 30.00
C HIS A 238 -6.19 21.70 29.79
N ALA A 239 -5.71 22.77 30.43
CA ALA A 239 -4.31 23.14 30.40
C ALA A 239 -3.40 22.04 30.96
N MET A 240 -3.87 21.19 31.87
CA MET A 240 -3.07 20.07 32.38
C MET A 240 -2.83 18.99 31.31
N ARG A 241 -3.76 18.82 30.37
CA ARG A 241 -3.71 17.80 29.31
C ARG A 241 -2.81 18.16 28.13
N LEU A 242 -2.42 19.43 27.96
CA LEU A 242 -1.53 19.80 26.87
C LEU A 242 -0.12 19.22 27.08
N ARG A 243 0.61 18.98 25.99
CA ARG A 243 2.01 18.56 26.04
C ARG A 243 2.87 19.70 26.60
N ARG A 244 3.98 19.36 27.27
CA ARG A 244 4.92 20.36 27.78
C ARG A 244 5.46 21.29 26.69
N ALA A 245 5.67 20.77 25.49
CA ALA A 245 6.17 21.56 24.34
C ALA A 245 5.15 22.61 23.84
N ASP A 246 3.86 22.42 24.15
CA ASP A 246 2.77 23.31 23.76
C ASP A 246 2.42 24.30 24.89
N LYS A 247 3.22 24.35 25.97
CA LYS A 247 3.06 25.24 27.12
C LYS A 247 4.30 26.10 27.34
N ASP A 248 4.09 27.28 27.92
CA ASP A 248 5.15 28.08 28.51
C ASP A 248 5.56 27.55 29.90
N ALA A 249 6.56 28.19 30.52
CA ALA A 249 7.03 27.84 31.86
C ALA A 249 5.97 28.01 32.97
N ARG A 250 4.85 28.68 32.68
CA ARG A 250 3.73 28.93 33.60
C ARG A 250 2.56 27.98 33.36
N GLY A 251 2.69 27.05 32.40
CA GLY A 251 1.64 26.08 32.05
C GLY A 251 0.55 26.64 31.15
N VAL A 252 0.74 27.83 30.58
CA VAL A 252 -0.18 28.49 29.65
C VAL A 252 0.15 28.06 28.21
N PRO A 253 -0.83 27.86 27.33
CA PRO A 253 -0.58 27.60 25.91
C PRO A 253 0.37 28.63 25.31
N THR A 254 1.37 28.19 24.55
CA THR A 254 2.34 29.10 23.91
C THR A 254 1.74 29.97 22.81
N THR A 255 0.62 29.55 22.24
CA THR A 255 -0.08 30.29 21.18
C THR A 255 -1.14 31.18 21.78
N ALA A 256 -1.05 32.48 21.51
CA ALA A 256 -2.06 33.45 21.92
C ALA A 256 -3.27 33.40 20.98
N LEU A 257 -4.46 33.52 21.57
CA LEU A 257 -5.70 33.78 20.84
C LEU A 257 -5.84 35.27 20.58
N THR A 258 -6.20 35.60 19.35
CA THR A 258 -6.50 36.96 18.91
C THR A 258 -7.99 37.13 18.68
N GLU A 259 -8.48 38.36 18.68
CA GLU A 259 -9.91 38.65 18.42
C GLU A 259 -10.35 38.21 17.00
N GLU A 260 -9.41 38.12 16.07
CA GLU A 260 -9.63 37.67 14.69
C GLU A 260 -9.88 36.15 14.58
N ASP A 261 -9.53 35.37 15.61
CA ASP A 261 -9.65 33.91 15.58
C ASP A 261 -11.10 33.42 15.75
N GLY A 262 -12.01 34.32 16.16
CA GLY A 262 -13.44 34.04 16.28
C GLY A 262 -13.80 33.14 17.46
N ASP A 263 -14.92 32.43 17.32
CA ASP A 263 -15.47 31.53 18.32
C ASP A 263 -15.01 30.07 18.14
N GLU A 264 -15.49 29.18 19.01
CA GLU A 264 -15.14 27.76 18.99
C GLU A 264 -15.44 27.10 17.64
N GLU A 265 -16.55 27.48 17.01
CA GLU A 265 -16.98 26.93 15.72
C GLU A 265 -16.03 27.35 14.61
N THR A 266 -15.66 28.63 14.58
CA THR A 266 -14.65 29.18 13.65
C THR A 266 -13.30 28.48 13.81
N LEU A 267 -12.84 28.27 15.05
CA LEU A 267 -11.58 27.58 15.34
C LEU A 267 -11.60 26.11 14.92
N ARG A 268 -12.73 25.41 15.10
CA ARG A 268 -12.89 24.02 14.62
C ARG A 268 -12.87 23.96 13.10
N GLN A 269 -13.60 24.87 12.43
CA GLN A 269 -13.61 24.95 10.98
C GLN A 269 -12.21 25.21 10.42
N ASN A 270 -11.44 26.11 11.03
CA ASN A 270 -10.05 26.39 10.65
C ASN A 270 -9.15 25.15 10.75
N VAL A 271 -9.37 24.28 11.76
CA VAL A 271 -8.64 23.02 11.89
C VAL A 271 -9.04 22.04 10.78
N ASP A 272 -10.33 21.92 10.50
CA ASP A 272 -10.85 21.03 9.47
C ASP A 272 -10.40 21.46 8.07
N ASP A 273 -10.47 22.75 7.75
CA ASP A 273 -10.00 23.31 6.48
C ASP A 273 -8.49 23.11 6.31
N ALA A 274 -7.70 23.35 7.37
CA ALA A 274 -6.26 23.12 7.34
C ALA A 274 -5.92 21.63 7.17
N LEU A 275 -6.71 20.74 7.76
CA LEU A 275 -6.55 19.29 7.63
C LEU A 275 -6.86 18.84 6.20
N VAL A 276 -7.97 19.28 5.62
CA VAL A 276 -8.35 18.99 4.22
C VAL A 276 -7.28 19.50 3.26
N ASN A 277 -6.78 20.72 3.44
CA ASN A 277 -5.71 21.27 2.62
C ASN A 277 -4.42 20.42 2.74
N MET A 278 -4.05 20.02 3.95
CA MET A 278 -2.86 19.19 4.18
C MET A 278 -2.98 17.80 3.53
N VAL A 279 -4.15 17.16 3.64
CA VAL A 279 -4.42 15.85 3.05
C VAL A 279 -4.42 15.91 1.52
N THR A 280 -5.10 16.89 0.93
CA THR A 280 -5.16 17.06 -0.53
C THR A 280 -3.78 17.33 -1.13
N LEU A 281 -2.96 18.18 -0.50
CA LEU A 281 -1.58 18.41 -0.92
C LEU A 281 -0.73 17.13 -0.81
N ARG A 282 -0.92 16.35 0.26
CA ARG A 282 -0.21 15.08 0.47
C ARG A 282 -0.56 14.08 -0.62
N GLU A 283 -1.84 13.90 -0.92
CA GLU A 283 -2.32 12.99 -1.97
C GLU A 283 -1.75 13.38 -3.33
N ALA A 284 -1.84 14.67 -3.70
CA ALA A 284 -1.28 15.17 -4.95
C ALA A 284 0.24 14.98 -5.04
N TYR A 285 0.96 15.17 -3.93
CA TYR A 285 2.40 14.87 -3.87
C TYR A 285 2.67 13.36 -4.03
N ASN A 286 1.91 12.52 -3.33
CA ASN A 286 2.07 11.07 -3.34
C ASN A 286 1.76 10.47 -4.71
N GLU A 287 0.70 10.90 -5.40
CA GLU A 287 0.40 10.46 -6.78
C GLU A 287 1.57 10.76 -7.72
N ARG A 288 2.06 11.99 -7.71
CA ARG A 288 3.20 12.40 -8.55
C ARG A 288 4.47 11.62 -8.22
N SER A 289 4.74 11.42 -6.94
CA SER A 289 5.95 10.74 -6.46
C SER A 289 5.90 9.24 -6.71
N ALA A 290 4.74 8.60 -6.49
CA ALA A 290 4.53 7.18 -6.74
C ALA A 290 4.62 6.85 -8.24
N ALA A 291 4.02 7.66 -9.10
CA ALA A 291 4.10 7.46 -10.54
C ALA A 291 5.56 7.50 -11.05
N PHE A 292 6.38 8.39 -10.49
CA PHE A 292 7.80 8.47 -10.84
C PHE A 292 8.62 7.35 -10.20
N GLY A 293 8.42 7.07 -8.90
CA GLY A 293 9.10 5.98 -8.19
C GLY A 293 8.83 4.60 -8.79
N GLN A 294 7.61 4.32 -9.25
CA GLN A 294 7.28 3.07 -9.95
C GLN A 294 7.98 2.96 -11.30
N ARG A 295 8.07 4.06 -12.07
CA ARG A 295 8.84 4.08 -13.33
C ARG A 295 10.31 3.80 -13.06
N MET A 296 10.86 4.42 -12.02
CA MET A 296 12.23 4.21 -11.57
C MET A 296 12.51 2.76 -11.17
N ALA A 297 11.65 2.16 -10.34
CA ALA A 297 11.77 0.77 -9.91
C ALA A 297 11.68 -0.23 -11.07
N ALA A 298 10.80 0.02 -12.05
CA ALA A 298 10.69 -0.83 -13.24
C ALA A 298 11.96 -0.80 -14.10
N LEU A 299 12.68 0.33 -14.12
CA LEU A 299 13.93 0.47 -14.88
C LEU A 299 15.08 -0.28 -14.21
N THR A 300 15.20 -0.22 -12.88
CA THR A 300 16.23 -0.96 -12.13
C THR A 300 16.00 -2.48 -12.13
N ILE A 301 14.75 -2.95 -12.18
CA ILE A 301 14.46 -4.40 -12.27
C ILE A 301 14.82 -4.98 -13.65
N ASN A 302 14.64 -4.22 -14.73
CA ASN A 302 14.97 -4.67 -16.10
C ASN A 302 16.46 -4.55 -16.46
N SER A 303 17.27 -3.96 -15.56
CA SER A 303 18.71 -3.74 -15.76
C SER A 303 19.59 -4.80 -15.08
N ASN A 304 18.98 -5.70 -14.29
CA ASN A 304 19.61 -6.84 -13.62
C ASN A 304 19.21 -8.16 -14.29
#